data_AF-A0AAJ6P712-F1
#
_entry.id   AF-A0AAJ6P712-F1
#
_cell.length_a   1.000
_cell.length_b   1.000
_cell.length_c   1.000
_cell.angle_alpha   90.00
_cell.angle_beta   90.00
_cell.angle_gamma   90.00
#
_symmetry.space_group_name_H-M   'P 1'
#
loop_
_entity.id
_entity.type
_entity.pdbx_description
1 polymer ?
#
loop_
_entity_poly.entity_id
_entity_poly.type
_entity_poly.pdbx_seq_one_letter_code
_entity_poly.pdbx_strand_id
1 'polypeptide(L)'
;MKSTPDQAIYDFSNAVYKISRSNFYQIDQPLEKAKFLVECLKVINELKMEEGRILHKNQTVIYWLNEVKYSLWLVETPEPTEKFAFLDYLTQEMTAIFYNQNPDGSFR
;
A
#
# COMPACT_ATOMS: atom_id res chain seq x y z
N MET A 1 -24.89 5.25 7.60
CA MET A 1 -24.12 6.31 6.91
C MET A 1 -23.32 5.63 5.82
N LYS A 2 -23.49 5.98 4.54
CA LYS A 2 -22.64 5.43 3.48
C LYS A 2 -21.24 6.03 3.68
N SER A 3 -20.20 5.20 3.79
CA SER A 3 -18.82 5.69 3.81
C SER A 3 -18.54 6.42 2.50
N THR A 4 -17.83 7.55 2.56
CA THR A 4 -17.31 8.18 1.35
C THR A 4 -16.21 7.29 0.75
N PRO A 5 -15.96 7.34 -0.57
CA PRO A 5 -14.86 6.59 -1.19
C PRO A 5 -13.52 6.77 -0.46
N ASP A 6 -13.24 7.98 0.00
CA ASP A 6 -12.02 8.31 0.74
C ASP A 6 -11.93 7.57 2.09
N GLN A 7 -13.05 7.43 2.81
CA GLN A 7 -13.09 6.66 4.06
C GLN A 7 -12.88 5.17 3.80
N ALA A 8 -13.43 4.64 2.70
CA ALA A 8 -13.25 3.24 2.34
C ALA A 8 -11.79 2.91 2.00
N ILE A 9 -11.09 3.80 1.29
CA ILE A 9 -9.67 3.64 0.96
C ILE A 9 -8.81 3.76 2.21
N TYR A 10 -9.13 4.69 3.12
CA TYR A 10 -8.44 4.80 4.40
C TYR A 10 -8.62 3.55 5.27
N ASP A 11 -9.84 3.04 5.38
CA ASP A 11 -10.14 1.82 6.14
C ASP A 11 -9.41 0.60 5.56
N PHE A 12 -9.37 0.50 4.23
CA PHE A 12 -8.59 -0.51 3.52
C PHE A 12 -7.09 -0.38 3.82
N SER A 13 -6.52 0.82 3.72
CA SER A 13 -5.11 1.09 4.01
C SER A 13 -4.76 0.76 5.46
N ASN A 14 -5.68 1.01 6.39
CA ASN A 14 -5.51 0.67 7.82
C ASN A 14 -5.54 -0.84 8.05
N ALA A 15 -6.37 -1.58 7.30
CA ALA A 15 -6.37 -3.04 7.33
C ALA A 15 -5.04 -3.60 6.81
N VAL A 16 -4.57 -3.12 5.66
CA VAL A 16 -3.27 -3.49 5.07
C VAL A 16 -2.13 -3.24 6.05
N TYR A 17 -2.08 -2.07 6.68
CA TYR A 17 -1.07 -1.72 7.67
C TYR A 17 -1.05 -2.72 8.84
N LYS A 18 -2.22 -3.03 9.40
CA LYS A 18 -2.34 -3.95 10.54
C LYS A 18 -1.90 -5.37 10.18
N ILE A 19 -2.32 -5.88 9.02
CA ILE A 19 -1.94 -7.23 8.54
C ILE A 19 -0.43 -7.28 8.33
N SER A 20 0.14 -6.34 7.58
CA SER A 20 1.58 -6.26 7.30
C SER A 20 2.40 -6.22 8.59
N ARG A 21 1.94 -5.42 9.57
CA ARG A 21 2.60 -5.30 10.87
C ARG A 21 2.52 -6.60 11.68
N SER A 22 1.39 -7.30 11.63
CA SER A 22 1.26 -8.62 12.24
C SER A 22 2.22 -9.63 11.61
N ASN A 23 2.32 -9.67 10.28
CA ASN A 23 3.24 -10.56 9.56
C ASN A 23 4.69 -10.32 9.97
N PHE A 24 5.12 -9.04 10.08
CA PHE A 24 6.46 -8.68 10.53
C PHE A 24 6.78 -9.14 11.95
N TYR A 25 5.83 -9.01 12.88
CA TYR A 25 6.05 -9.46 14.26
C TYR A 25 6.14 -10.98 14.39
N GLN A 26 5.53 -11.73 13.48
CA GLN A 26 5.60 -13.20 13.50
C GLN A 26 6.96 -13.74 13.03
N ILE A 27 7.69 -12.97 12.22
CA ILE A 27 8.97 -13.40 11.61
C ILE A 27 10.21 -12.85 12.34
N ASP A 28 10.03 -12.11 13.44
CA ASP A 28 11.09 -11.49 14.26
C ASP A 28 12.15 -10.72 13.44
N GLN A 29 11.73 -10.12 12.33
CA GLN A 29 12.62 -9.32 11.50
C GLN A 29 12.61 -7.85 11.92
N PRO A 30 13.73 -7.13 11.78
CA PRO A 30 13.77 -5.70 11.94
C PRO A 30 12.74 -5.02 11.05
N LEU A 31 11.99 -4.07 11.60
CA LEU A 31 11.00 -3.28 10.89
C LEU A 31 11.71 -2.28 9.96
N GLU A 32 12.13 -2.76 8.79
CA GLU A 32 12.73 -1.93 7.76
C GLU A 32 11.65 -1.32 6.86
N LYS A 33 11.70 -0.01 6.68
CA LYS A 33 10.74 0.77 5.86
C LYS A 33 10.47 0.16 4.49
N ALA A 34 11.52 -0.17 3.73
CA ALA A 34 11.39 -0.73 2.39
C ALA A 34 10.67 -2.08 2.40
N LYS A 35 11.08 -2.98 3.31
CA LYS A 35 10.48 -4.30 3.44
C LYS A 35 9.03 -4.21 3.90
N PHE A 36 8.73 -3.28 4.81
CA PHE A 36 7.38 -3.04 5.29
C PHE A 36 6.46 -2.54 4.17
N LEU A 37 6.93 -1.58 3.36
CA LEU A 37 6.17 -1.10 2.20
C LEU A 37 5.93 -2.22 1.17
N VAL A 38 6.94 -3.06 0.89
CA VAL A 38 6.80 -4.23 0.02
C VAL A 38 5.75 -5.20 0.55
N GLU A 39 5.73 -5.45 1.86
CA GLU A 39 4.73 -6.31 2.49
C GLU A 39 3.32 -5.73 2.38
N CYS A 40 3.15 -4.42 2.59
CA CYS A 40 1.88 -3.75 2.36
C CYS A 40 1.37 -4.00 0.93
N LEU A 41 2.24 -3.85 -0.08
CA LEU A 41 1.87 -4.07 -1.48
C LEU A 41 1.49 -5.53 -1.78
N LYS A 42 2.14 -6.51 -1.13
CA LYS A 42 1.74 -7.92 -1.24
C LYS A 42 0.37 -8.17 -0.64
N VAL A 43 0.12 -7.64 0.56
CA VAL A 43 -1.20 -7.74 1.20
C VAL A 43 -2.28 -7.07 0.34
N ILE A 44 -1.96 -5.96 -0.33
CA ILE A 44 -2.87 -5.32 -1.29
C ILE A 44 -3.21 -6.26 -2.45
N ASN A 45 -2.21 -6.89 -3.08
CA ASN A 45 -2.44 -7.88 -4.15
C ASN A 45 -3.37 -9.00 -3.68
N GLU A 46 -3.12 -9.55 -2.48
CA GLU A 46 -3.92 -10.62 -1.91
C GLU A 46 -5.37 -10.20 -1.67
N LEU A 47 -5.58 -9.03 -1.04
CA LEU A 47 -6.91 -8.53 -0.72
C LEU A 47 -7.71 -8.08 -1.95
N LYS A 48 -7.04 -7.58 -2.99
CA LYS A 48 -7.67 -7.20 -4.26
C LYS A 48 -7.81 -8.36 -5.24
N MET A 49 -7.18 -9.50 -4.96
CA MET A 49 -7.10 -10.66 -5.86
C MET A 49 -6.47 -10.29 -7.22
N GLU A 50 -5.43 -9.44 -7.18
CA GLU A 50 -4.75 -8.94 -8.37
C GLU A 50 -3.29 -9.43 -8.41
N GLU A 51 -2.81 -9.82 -9.59
CA GLU A 51 -1.40 -10.22 -9.77
C GLU A 51 -0.53 -8.97 -9.96
N GLY A 52 -0.05 -8.42 -8.84
CA GLY A 52 0.92 -7.34 -8.85
C GLY A 52 2.37 -7.83 -8.79
N ARG A 53 3.28 -7.23 -9.57
CA ARG A 53 4.72 -7.46 -9.47
C ARG A 53 5.36 -6.36 -8.63
N ILE A 54 6.25 -6.72 -7.71
CA ILE A 54 6.98 -5.76 -6.87
C ILE A 54 8.49 -5.95 -7.08
N LEU A 55 9.21 -4.84 -7.28
CA LEU A 55 10.67 -4.81 -7.34
C LEU A 55 11.19 -3.68 -6.46
N HIS A 56 12.06 -4.01 -5.52
CA HIS A 56 12.79 -3.00 -4.74
C HIS A 56 14.18 -2.78 -5.34
N LYS A 57 14.53 -1.52 -5.64
CA LYS A 57 15.86 -1.12 -6.10
C LYS A 57 16.28 0.18 -5.42
N ASN A 58 17.34 0.14 -4.63
CA ASN A 58 17.88 1.29 -3.89
C ASN A 58 16.80 2.02 -3.08
N GLN A 59 16.51 3.27 -3.46
CA GLN A 59 15.55 4.16 -2.78
C GLN A 59 14.14 4.12 -3.41
N THR A 60 13.84 3.11 -4.23
CA THR A 60 12.57 3.03 -4.95
C THR A 60 11.98 1.63 -4.89
N VAL A 61 10.70 1.54 -4.56
CA VAL A 61 9.87 0.33 -4.73
C VAL A 61 9.02 0.54 -5.97
N ILE A 62 9.20 -0.33 -6.96
CA ILE A 62 8.43 -0.33 -8.19
C ILE A 62 7.34 -1.38 -8.07
N TYR A 63 6.11 -0.96 -8.28
CA TYR A 63 4.92 -1.78 -8.21
C TYR A 63 4.23 -1.78 -9.56
N TRP A 64 4.04 -2.95 -10.16
CA TRP A 64 3.22 -3.09 -11.36
C TRP A 64 1.92 -3.75 -10.97
N LEU A 65 0.82 -3.15 -11.40
CA LEU A 65 -0.53 -3.68 -11.21
C LEU A 65 -1.27 -3.54 -12.53
N ASN A 66 -1.70 -4.65 -13.13
CA ASN A 66 -2.37 -4.70 -14.43
C ASN A 66 -1.59 -3.93 -15.53
N GLU A 67 -0.30 -4.26 -15.65
CA GLU A 67 0.67 -3.64 -16.59
C GLU A 67 0.99 -2.16 -16.34
N VAL A 68 0.27 -1.49 -15.43
CA VAL A 68 0.56 -0.11 -15.03
C VAL A 68 1.66 -0.08 -13.98
N LYS A 69 2.68 0.74 -14.22
CA LYS A 69 3.84 0.90 -13.33
C LYS A 69 3.66 2.09 -12.40
N TYR A 70 3.79 1.83 -11.10
CA TYR A 70 3.84 2.81 -10.02
C TYR A 70 5.23 2.82 -9.39
N SER A 71 5.77 4.00 -9.11
CA SER A 71 7.10 4.17 -8.51
C SER A 71 6.95 4.84 -7.15
N LEU A 72 7.19 4.10 -6.08
CA LEU A 72 7.12 4.58 -4.70
C LEU A 72 8.52 4.89 -4.19
N TRP A 73 8.76 6.13 -3.76
CA TRP A 73 10.08 6.60 -3.36
C TRP A 73 10.24 6.49 -1.84
N LEU A 74 11.27 5.77 -1.39
CA LEU A 74 11.49 5.52 0.04
C LEU A 74 11.82 6.78 0.85
N VAL A 75 12.30 7.82 0.18
CA VAL A 75 12.55 9.14 0.79
C VAL A 75 11.25 9.89 1.11
N GLU A 76 10.16 9.58 0.40
CA GLU A 76 8.82 10.14 0.62
C GLU A 76 7.98 9.25 1.55
N THR A 77 8.37 7.98 1.69
CA THR A 77 7.71 7.02 2.59
C THR A 77 8.05 7.34 4.05
N PRO A 78 7.06 7.60 4.92
CA PRO A 78 7.27 7.78 6.36
C PRO A 78 7.81 6.52 7.04
N GLU A 79 8.28 6.61 8.28
CA GLU A 79 8.66 5.41 9.01
C GLU A 79 7.42 4.57 9.38
N PRO A 80 7.47 3.23 9.28
CA PRO A 80 6.33 2.38 9.68
C PRO A 80 5.88 2.55 11.13
N THR A 81 6.78 3.03 12.00
CA THR A 81 6.51 3.37 13.41
C THR A 81 5.66 4.63 13.55
N GLU A 82 5.73 5.56 12.59
CA GLU A 82 4.92 6.78 12.49
C GLU A 82 3.54 6.45 11.90
N LYS A 83 2.76 5.62 12.61
CA LYS A 83 1.53 4.99 12.13
C LYS A 83 0.63 5.91 11.29
N PHE A 84 0.31 7.10 11.79
CA PHE A 84 -0.63 7.99 11.11
C PHE A 84 -0.03 8.57 9.81
N ALA A 85 1.20 9.06 9.85
CA ALA A 85 1.88 9.55 8.65
C ALA A 85 2.03 8.45 7.59
N PHE A 86 2.43 7.24 8.00
CA PHE A 86 2.53 6.10 7.08
C PHE A 86 1.18 5.74 6.48
N LEU A 87 0.12 5.76 7.29
CA LEU A 87 -1.23 5.44 6.85
C LEU A 87 -1.78 6.48 5.87
N ASP A 88 -1.53 7.77 6.12
CA ASP A 88 -1.91 8.86 5.23
C ASP A 88 -1.19 8.73 3.89
N TYR A 89 0.13 8.46 3.92
CA TYR A 89 0.93 8.16 2.73
C TYR A 89 0.36 6.96 1.96
N LEU A 90 0.12 5.82 2.63
CA LEU A 90 -0.42 4.63 1.98
C LEU A 90 -1.80 4.90 1.37
N THR A 91 -2.66 5.65 2.08
CA THR A 91 -3.99 6.02 1.60
C THR A 91 -3.89 6.87 0.33
N GLN A 92 -2.98 7.84 0.30
CA GLN A 92 -2.74 8.67 -0.88
C GLN A 92 -2.27 7.84 -2.09
N GLU A 93 -1.29 6.95 -1.88
CA GLU A 93 -0.78 6.09 -2.95
C GLU A 93 -1.86 5.12 -3.47
N MET A 94 -2.63 4.52 -2.56
CA MET A 94 -3.74 3.61 -2.94
C MET A 94 -4.86 4.33 -3.66
N THR A 95 -5.14 5.57 -3.25
CA THR A 95 -6.09 6.44 -3.94
C THR A 95 -5.64 6.63 -5.39
N ALA A 96 -4.40 7.05 -5.62
CA ALA A 96 -3.86 7.24 -6.97
C ALA A 96 -3.89 5.94 -7.80
N ILE A 97 -3.52 4.81 -7.20
CA ILE A 97 -3.51 3.50 -7.88
C ILE A 97 -4.92 3.08 -8.28
N PHE A 98 -5.88 3.09 -7.35
CA PHE A 98 -7.23 2.59 -7.62
C PHE A 98 -8.06 3.53 -8.51
N TYR A 99 -7.85 4.84 -8.43
CA TYR A 99 -8.48 5.78 -9.38
C TYR A 99 -7.90 5.65 -10.78
N ASN A 100 -6.59 5.38 -10.93
CA ASN A 100 -6.01 5.10 -12.24
C ASN A 100 -6.50 3.78 -12.85
N GLN A 101 -6.90 2.80 -12.02
CA GLN A 101 -7.55 1.57 -12.50
C GLN A 101 -9.00 1.79 -12.95
N ASN A 102 -9.69 2.79 -12.40
CA ASN A 102 -11.07 3.13 -12.74
C ASN A 102 -11.18 4.62 -13.14
N PRO A 103 -10.73 4.98 -14.35
CA PRO A 103 -10.72 6.38 -14.80
C PRO A 103 -12.13 7.01 -14.88
N ASP A 104 -13.18 6.19 -14.83
CA ASP A 104 -14.59 6.62 -14.77
C ASP A 104 -15.13 6.82 -13.35
N GLY A 105 -14.32 6.56 -12.31
CA GLY A 105 -14.71 6.66 -10.90
C GLY A 105 -15.67 5.58 -10.42
N SER A 106 -15.88 4.51 -11.21
CA SER A 106 -16.74 3.40 -10.80
C SER A 106 -16.00 2.46 -9.84
N PHE A 107 -16.39 2.47 -8.58
CA PHE A 107 -15.98 1.43 -7.61
C PHE A 107 -16.92 0.25 -7.80
N ARG A 108 -16.49 -0.77 -8.56
CA ARG A 108 -17.19 -2.06 -8.65
C ARG A 108 -16.91 -2.93 -7.43
#